data_AF-A0A3R9FYB4-F1
#
_entry.id   AF-A0A3R9FYB4-F1
#
_cell.length_a   1.000
_cell.length_b   1.000
_cell.length_c   1.000
_cell.angle_alpha   90.00
_cell.angle_beta   90.00
_cell.angle_gamma   90.00
#
_symmetry.space_group_name_H-M   'P 1'
#
loop_
_entity.id
_entity.type
_entity.pdbx_description
1 polymer ?
#
loop_
_entity_poly.entity_id
_entity_poly.type
_entity_poly.pdbx_seq_one_letter_code
_entity_poly.pdbx_strand_id
1 'polypeptide(L)'
;MTTKRKAYVRPMPSTWWKKLPFYRFYMLREGTAVPAVWFSLELMYGVFALKHGPETWASFVGFLQNPIIVILNLIVLAAALLHTKTWFELAPKAANIIVKGEKMGPEPVIKGLWGVTAIVTVVILFVALFW
;
A
#
# COMPACT_ATOMS: atom_id res chain seq x y z
N MET A 1 8.62 -42.17 35.45
CA MET A 1 8.55 -42.74 34.08
C MET A 1 8.69 -41.60 33.08
N THR A 2 9.61 -41.70 32.12
CA THR A 2 9.74 -40.74 31.00
C THR A 2 8.87 -41.16 29.82
N THR A 3 8.33 -40.19 29.08
CA THR A 3 7.44 -40.43 27.94
C THR A 3 8.17 -41.15 26.80
N LYS A 4 7.50 -42.12 26.14
CA LYS A 4 7.99 -42.81 24.93
C LYS A 4 7.76 -42.00 23.64
N ARG A 5 7.13 -40.83 23.71
CA ARG A 5 6.81 -40.03 22.51
C ARG A 5 8.07 -39.39 21.93
N LYS A 6 8.22 -39.48 20.61
CA LYS A 6 9.19 -38.73 19.82
C LYS A 6 8.45 -37.78 18.88
N ALA A 7 8.20 -36.55 19.32
CA ALA A 7 7.47 -35.57 18.53
C ALA A 7 8.26 -35.21 17.26
N TYR A 8 7.60 -35.29 16.11
CA TYR A 8 8.18 -34.89 14.83
C TYR A 8 7.90 -33.42 14.55
N VAL A 9 8.95 -32.65 14.22
CA VAL A 9 8.85 -31.24 13.85
C VAL A 9 9.08 -31.12 12.34
N ARG A 10 8.08 -30.60 11.62
CA ARG A 10 8.17 -30.38 10.16
C ARG A 10 9.04 -29.15 9.87
N PRO A 11 9.88 -29.18 8.81
CA PRO A 11 10.62 -28.00 8.38
C PRO A 11 9.70 -26.97 7.71
N MET A 12 10.03 -25.68 7.86
CA MET A 12 9.36 -24.57 7.18
C MET A 12 10.38 -23.84 6.29
N PRO A 13 10.46 -24.15 4.99
CA PRO A 13 11.44 -23.54 4.09
C PRO A 13 11.12 -22.07 3.79
N SER A 14 12.11 -21.29 3.36
CA SER A 14 11.93 -19.87 2.97
C SER A 14 10.92 -19.65 1.83
N THR A 15 10.62 -20.70 1.06
CA THR A 15 9.65 -20.71 -0.04
C THR A 15 8.25 -21.16 0.37
N TRP A 16 7.94 -21.25 1.67
CA TRP A 16 6.64 -21.69 2.18
C TRP A 16 5.47 -20.95 1.53
N TRP A 17 5.63 -19.65 1.28
CA TRP A 17 4.61 -18.78 0.70
C TRP A 17 4.29 -19.08 -0.76
N LYS A 18 5.18 -19.80 -1.47
CA LYS A 18 4.95 -20.19 -2.87
C LYS A 18 3.90 -21.29 -3.00
N LYS A 19 3.53 -21.98 -1.92
CA LYS A 19 2.66 -23.18 -1.97
C LYS A 19 1.19 -22.87 -2.21
N LEU A 20 0.65 -21.81 -1.61
CA LEU A 20 -0.79 -21.49 -1.68
C LEU A 20 -1.02 -20.10 -2.27
N PRO A 21 -2.05 -19.91 -3.12
CA PRO A 21 -2.41 -18.60 -3.66
C PRO A 21 -2.63 -17.54 -2.57
N PHE A 22 -3.24 -17.93 -1.44
CA PHE A 22 -3.45 -17.02 -0.29
C PHE A 22 -2.13 -16.45 0.25
N TYR A 23 -1.10 -17.29 0.38
CA TYR A 23 0.22 -16.83 0.86
C TYR A 23 0.95 -15.98 -0.18
N ARG A 24 0.80 -16.31 -1.47
CA ARG A 24 1.35 -15.47 -2.55
C ARG A 24 0.72 -14.08 -2.55
N PHE A 25 -0.59 -14.00 -2.36
CA PHE A 25 -1.28 -12.72 -2.25
C PHE A 25 -0.89 -11.94 -0.98
N TYR A 26 -0.70 -12.62 0.15
CA TYR A 26 -0.13 -12.01 1.35
C TYR A 26 1.25 -11.38 1.08
N MET A 27 2.16 -12.13 0.44
CA MET A 27 3.49 -11.60 0.11
C MET A 27 3.41 -10.44 -0.90
N LEU A 28 2.48 -10.50 -1.87
CA LEU A 28 2.23 -9.39 -2.80
C LEU A 28 1.74 -8.14 -2.07
N ARG A 29 0.82 -8.30 -1.10
CA ARG A 29 0.32 -7.21 -0.26
C ARG A 29 1.46 -6.54 0.52
N GLU A 30 2.27 -7.32 1.22
CA GLU A 30 3.43 -6.77 1.96
C GLU A 30 4.46 -6.13 1.00
N GLY A 31 4.61 -6.69 -0.20
CA GLY A 31 5.48 -6.16 -1.24
C GLY A 31 5.15 -4.74 -1.69
N THR A 32 3.91 -4.26 -1.46
CA THR A 32 3.53 -2.86 -1.74
C THR A 32 4.37 -1.83 -0.97
N ALA A 33 5.06 -2.25 0.09
CA ALA A 33 6.00 -1.40 0.82
C ALA A 33 7.19 -0.93 -0.05
N VAL A 34 7.67 -1.76 -0.98
CA VAL A 34 8.84 -1.40 -1.82
C VAL A 34 8.51 -0.22 -2.75
N PRO A 35 7.42 -0.25 -3.55
CA PRO A 35 7.01 0.91 -4.35
C PRO A 35 6.64 2.13 -3.51
N ALA A 36 6.09 1.95 -2.30
CA ALA A 36 5.75 3.06 -1.42
C ALA A 36 7.01 3.82 -0.93
N VAL A 37 8.06 3.09 -0.53
CA VAL A 37 9.35 3.71 -0.16
C VAL A 37 10.01 4.35 -1.38
N TRP A 38 9.97 3.69 -2.54
CA TRP A 38 10.46 4.28 -3.80
C TRP A 38 9.83 5.64 -4.07
N PHE A 39 8.50 5.74 -4.04
CA PHE A 39 7.80 7.01 -4.26
C PHE A 39 8.16 8.07 -3.21
N SER A 40 8.38 7.66 -1.96
CA SER A 40 8.83 8.56 -0.90
C SER A 40 10.23 9.13 -1.18
N LEU A 41 11.14 8.33 -1.75
CA LEU A 41 12.46 8.78 -2.19
C LEU A 41 12.38 9.72 -3.39
N GLU A 42 11.50 9.42 -4.36
CA GLU A 42 11.24 10.32 -5.49
C GLU A 42 10.70 11.68 -5.03
N LEU A 43 9.76 11.70 -4.08
CA LEU A 43 9.25 12.93 -3.49
C LEU A 43 10.36 13.72 -2.78
N MET A 44 11.22 13.04 -2.02
CA MET A 44 12.36 13.69 -1.36
C MET A 44 13.31 14.30 -2.39
N TYR A 45 13.62 13.59 -3.48
CA TYR A 45 14.39 14.14 -4.58
C TYR A 45 13.70 15.39 -5.16
N GLY A 46 12.39 15.31 -5.45
CA GLY A 46 11.61 16.44 -5.95
C GLY A 46 11.65 17.67 -5.03
N VAL A 47 11.51 17.47 -3.71
CA VAL A 47 11.58 18.56 -2.71
C VAL A 47 12.95 19.23 -2.71
N PHE A 48 14.05 18.46 -2.74
CA PHE A 48 15.38 19.04 -2.81
C PHE A 48 15.63 19.70 -4.17
N ALA A 49 15.19 19.10 -5.28
CA ALA A 49 15.31 19.70 -6.60
C ALA A 49 14.59 21.06 -6.67
N LEU A 50 13.37 21.13 -6.13
CA LEU A 50 12.59 22.36 -6.03
C LEU A 50 13.31 23.44 -5.22
N LYS A 51 13.93 23.07 -4.10
CA LYS A 51 14.70 23.98 -3.24
C LYS A 51 15.92 24.59 -3.96
N HIS A 52 16.55 23.84 -4.88
CA HIS A 52 17.79 24.29 -5.56
C HIS A 52 17.52 25.14 -6.82
N GLY A 53 16.25 25.45 -7.12
CA GLY A 53 15.87 26.39 -8.17
C GLY A 53 15.39 25.73 -9.45
N PRO A 54 15.02 26.55 -10.45
CA PRO A 54 14.26 26.11 -11.62
C PRO A 54 15.03 25.13 -12.51
N GLU A 55 16.35 25.24 -12.61
CA GLU A 55 17.18 24.35 -13.44
C GLU A 55 17.21 22.92 -12.87
N THR A 56 17.39 22.77 -11.56
CA THR A 56 17.36 21.46 -10.90
C THR A 56 15.96 20.87 -10.91
N TRP A 57 14.92 21.69 -10.73
CA TRP A 57 13.53 21.26 -10.88
C TRP A 57 13.23 20.75 -12.30
N ALA A 58 13.66 21.46 -13.34
CA ALA A 58 13.48 21.01 -14.73
C ALA A 58 14.18 19.66 -14.98
N SER A 59 15.36 19.46 -14.38
CA SER A 59 16.09 18.18 -14.44
C SER A 59 15.33 17.04 -13.74
N PHE A 60 14.68 17.32 -12.60
CA PHE A 60 13.79 16.37 -11.92
C PHE A 60 12.57 16.02 -12.78
N VAL A 61 11.93 17.00 -13.42
CA VAL A 61 10.83 16.75 -14.36
C VAL A 61 11.32 15.91 -15.55
N GLY A 62 12.51 16.20 -16.09
CA GLY A 62 13.13 15.38 -17.14
C GLY A 62 13.39 13.94 -16.71
N PHE A 63 13.79 13.71 -15.45
CA PHE A 63 13.87 12.37 -14.86
C PHE A 63 12.50 11.66 -14.84
N LEU A 64 11.43 12.34 -14.42
CA LEU A 64 10.07 11.78 -14.40
C LEU A 64 9.52 11.49 -15.81
N GLN A 65 9.98 12.22 -16.83
CA GLN A 65 9.61 12.02 -18.24
C GLN A 65 10.31 10.81 -18.87
N ASN A 66 11.32 10.21 -18.23
CA ASN A 66 11.94 8.99 -18.72
C ASN A 66 10.89 7.86 -18.76
N PRO A 67 10.68 7.18 -19.90
CA PRO A 67 9.66 6.13 -20.05
C PRO A 67 9.78 4.99 -19.02
N ILE A 68 10.99 4.66 -18.58
CA ILE A 68 11.22 3.65 -17.54
C ILE A 68 10.66 4.13 -16.20
N ILE A 69 10.90 5.40 -15.85
CA ILE A 69 10.39 6.01 -14.61
C ILE A 69 8.87 6.13 -14.66
N VAL A 70 8.30 6.48 -15.81
CA VAL A 70 6.84 6.47 -16.00
C VAL A 70 6.26 5.07 -15.74
N ILE A 71 6.86 4.01 -16.31
CA ILE A 71 6.42 2.63 -16.07
C ILE A 71 6.53 2.27 -14.58
N LEU A 72 7.65 2.62 -13.93
CA LEU A 72 7.82 2.39 -12.49
C LEU A 72 6.75 3.11 -11.67
N ASN A 73 6.40 4.35 -12.02
CA ASN A 73 5.38 5.11 -11.32
C ASN A 73 3.96 4.63 -11.57
N LEU A 74 3.69 4.01 -12.73
CA LEU A 74 2.45 3.26 -12.93
C LEU A 74 2.39 2.00 -12.05
N ILE A 75 3.52 1.30 -11.85
CA ILE A 75 3.61 0.16 -10.92
C ILE A 75 3.42 0.63 -9.48
N VAL A 76 4.00 1.77 -9.09
CA VAL A 76 3.79 2.41 -7.79
C VAL A 76 2.32 2.69 -7.57
N LEU A 77 1.63 3.30 -8.55
CA LEU A 77 0.20 3.58 -8.45
C LEU A 77 -0.61 2.28 -8.29
N ALA A 78 -0.33 1.26 -9.09
CA ALA A 78 -1.00 -0.04 -8.97
C ALA A 78 -0.78 -0.69 -7.58
N ALA A 79 0.44 -0.63 -7.05
CA ALA A 79 0.78 -1.12 -5.73
C ALA A 79 0.07 -0.32 -4.61
N ALA A 80 0.00 1.00 -4.72
CA ALA A 80 -0.70 1.86 -3.78
C ALA A 80 -2.22 1.62 -3.79
N LEU A 81 -2.82 1.35 -4.95
CA LEU A 81 -4.23 0.96 -5.07
C LEU A 81 -4.49 -0.40 -4.40
N LEU A 82 -3.63 -1.40 -4.62
CA LEU A 82 -3.70 -2.69 -3.93
C LEU A 82 -3.55 -2.53 -2.42
N HIS A 83 -2.60 -1.70 -1.99
CA HIS A 83 -2.38 -1.37 -0.58
C HIS A 83 -3.65 -0.76 0.02
N THR A 84 -4.22 0.27 -0.59
CA THR A 84 -5.45 0.94 -0.14
C THR A 84 -6.60 -0.05 0.01
N LYS A 85 -6.83 -0.88 -1.02
CA LYS A 85 -7.88 -1.89 -1.02
C LYS A 85 -7.73 -2.86 0.16
N THR A 86 -6.54 -3.46 0.32
CA THR A 86 -6.30 -4.45 1.38
C THR A 86 -6.25 -3.83 2.77
N TRP A 87 -5.74 -2.61 2.90
CA TRP A 87 -5.77 -1.84 4.14
C TRP A 87 -7.21 -1.60 4.59
N PHE A 88 -8.09 -1.17 3.68
CA PHE A 88 -9.50 -0.90 3.99
C PHE A 88 -10.25 -2.17 4.39
N GLU A 89 -9.93 -3.33 3.84
CA GLU A 89 -10.54 -4.61 4.25
C GLU A 89 -10.04 -5.12 5.61
N LEU A 90 -8.84 -4.74 6.02
CA LEU A 90 -8.19 -5.25 7.23
C LEU A 90 -8.36 -4.31 8.43
N ALA A 91 -8.29 -2.99 8.23
CA ALA A 91 -8.37 -2.00 9.29
C ALA A 91 -9.64 -2.11 10.16
N PRO A 92 -10.86 -2.32 9.60
CA PRO A 92 -12.08 -2.44 10.40
C PRO A 92 -12.09 -3.62 11.36
N LYS A 93 -11.29 -4.67 11.10
CA LYS A 93 -11.21 -5.85 11.96
C LYS A 93 -10.60 -5.56 13.33
N ALA A 94 -9.89 -4.45 13.47
CA ALA A 94 -9.37 -3.97 14.75
C ALA A 94 -10.43 -3.24 15.60
N ALA A 95 -11.56 -2.84 15.01
CA ALA A 95 -12.65 -2.18 15.71
C ALA A 95 -13.69 -3.19 16.22
N ASN A 96 -14.21 -2.95 17.42
CA ASN A 96 -15.33 -3.71 17.98
C ASN A 96 -16.51 -2.78 18.28
N ILE A 97 -17.37 -2.59 17.28
CA ILE A 97 -18.51 -1.66 17.35
C ILE A 97 -19.79 -2.48 17.45
N ILE A 98 -20.62 -2.20 18.46
CA ILE A 98 -21.92 -2.84 18.68
C ILE A 98 -23.03 -1.85 18.34
N VAL A 99 -23.95 -2.24 17.47
CA VAL A 99 -25.10 -1.43 17.05
C VAL A 99 -26.38 -2.24 17.31
N LYS A 100 -27.29 -1.69 18.12
CA LYS A 100 -28.56 -2.37 18.50
C LYS A 100 -28.36 -3.78 19.07
N GLY A 101 -27.29 -3.98 19.84
CA GLY A 101 -26.98 -5.27 20.48
C GLY A 101 -26.21 -6.27 19.61
N GLU A 102 -25.96 -5.97 18.33
CA GLU A 102 -25.20 -6.84 17.43
C GLU A 102 -23.85 -6.23 17.05
N LYS A 103 -22.84 -7.08 16.82
CA LYS A 103 -21.55 -6.62 16.29
C LYS A 103 -21.72 -6.17 14.85
N MET A 104 -21.37 -4.92 14.58
CA MET A 104 -21.41 -4.36 13.23
C MET A 104 -20.39 -5.07 12.32
N GLY A 105 -20.80 -5.37 11.08
CA GLY A 105 -19.90 -5.84 10.02
C GLY A 105 -18.86 -4.77 9.61
N PRO A 106 -17.81 -5.15 8.84
CA PRO A 106 -16.79 -4.21 8.40
C PRO A 106 -17.26 -3.25 7.28
N GLU A 107 -18.32 -3.58 6.56
CA GLU A 107 -18.76 -2.90 5.34
C GLU A 107 -19.06 -1.41 5.52
N PRO A 108 -19.71 -0.95 6.62
CA PRO A 108 -19.95 0.47 6.84
C PRO A 108 -18.63 1.27 6.90
N VAL A 109 -17.61 0.72 7.58
CA VAL A 109 -16.29 1.36 7.70
C VAL A 109 -15.58 1.35 6.35
N ILE A 110 -15.58 0.22 5.63
CA ILE A 110 -14.97 0.11 4.30
C ILE A 110 -15.57 1.16 3.33
N LYS A 111 -16.91 1.27 3.30
CA LYS A 111 -17.60 2.25 2.44
C LYS A 111 -17.24 3.69 2.84
N GLY A 112 -17.18 3.97 4.15
CA GLY A 112 -16.75 5.27 4.65
C GLY A 112 -15.33 5.63 4.22
N LEU A 113 -14.38 4.70 4.36
CA LEU A 113 -12.99 4.89 3.95
C LEU A 113 -12.87 5.17 2.45
N TRP A 114 -13.55 4.40 1.60
CA TRP A 114 -13.58 4.67 0.15
C TRP A 114 -14.23 6.02 -0.18
N GLY A 115 -15.31 6.39 0.52
CA GLY A 115 -15.95 7.69 0.37
C GLY A 115 -14.99 8.84 0.68
N VAL A 116 -14.25 8.74 1.79
CA VAL A 116 -13.22 9.72 2.16
C VAL A 116 -12.10 9.76 1.12
N THR A 117 -11.58 8.62 0.68
CA THR A 117 -10.55 8.57 -0.37
C THR A 117 -11.01 9.27 -1.65
N ALA A 118 -12.22 8.98 -2.13
CA ALA A 118 -12.76 9.61 -3.33
C ALA A 118 -12.85 11.14 -3.18
N ILE A 119 -13.38 11.62 -2.05
CA ILE A 119 -13.48 13.06 -1.76
C ILE A 119 -12.09 13.70 -1.74
N VAL A 120 -11.14 13.12 -1.00
CA VAL A 120 -9.78 13.64 -0.88
C VAL A 120 -9.08 13.66 -2.25
N THR A 121 -9.22 12.62 -3.06
CA THR A 121 -8.66 12.57 -4.42
C THR A 121 -9.23 13.69 -5.31
N VAL A 122 -10.55 13.91 -5.29
CA VAL A 122 -11.19 14.99 -6.06
C VAL A 122 -10.69 16.36 -5.59
N VAL A 123 -10.63 16.59 -4.28
CA VAL A 123 -10.14 17.86 -3.71
C VAL A 123 -8.69 18.11 -4.10
N ILE A 124 -7.81 17.11 -3.98
CA ILE A 124 -6.39 17.23 -4.36
C ILE A 124 -6.26 17.56 -5.85
N LEU A 125 -6.98 16.85 -6.74
CA LEU A 125 -6.94 17.13 -8.17
C LEU A 125 -7.50 18.52 -8.51
N PHE A 126 -8.57 18.94 -7.84
CA PHE A 126 -9.13 20.27 -8.05
C PHE A 126 -8.14 21.37 -7.67
N VAL A 127 -7.58 21.30 -6.46
CA VAL A 127 -6.61 22.29 -5.98
C VAL A 127 -5.35 22.26 -6.84
N ALA A 128 -4.80 21.09 -7.18
CA ALA A 128 -3.54 21.00 -7.91
C ALA A 128 -3.62 21.46 -9.38
N LEU A 129 -4.82 21.48 -9.98
CA LEU A 129 -5.00 21.76 -11.42
C LEU A 129 -5.76 23.06 -11.70
N PHE A 130 -6.56 23.57 -10.76
CA PHE A 130 -7.47 24.70 -11.00
C PHE A 130 -7.32 25.86 -10.00
N TRP A 131 -6.46 25.76 -9.00
CA TRP A 131 -6.24 26.78 -7.98
C TRP A 131 -4.75 27.09 -7.80
#